data_AF-V4JZS6-F1
#
_entry.id   AF-V4JZS6-F1
#
_cell.length_a   1.000
_cell.length_b   1.000
_cell.length_c   1.000
_cell.angle_alpha   90.00
_cell.angle_beta   90.00
_cell.angle_gamma   90.00
#
_symmetry.space_group_name_H-M   'P 1'
#
loop_
_entity.id
_entity.type
_entity.pdbx_description
1 polymer ?
#
loop_
_entity_poly.entity_id
_entity_poly.type
_entity_poly.pdbx_seq_one_letter_code
_entity_poly.pdbx_strand_id
1 'polypeptide(L)'
;MRRALKGSFVDKGYLLGLLRSLSESFGPSGFEDAVRELVIKEVESVADSVWVDSMGNLFALKRGRKGGASLMLTAHMDEIGFLVTHVDNRGFLRVAPIEGQSPRVIQGRRVLVRPGTAPLTPLP
;
A
#
# COMPACT_ATOMS: atom_id res chain seq x y z
N MET A 1 17.91 13.12 -9.82
CA MET A 1 16.75 13.02 -10.73
C MET A 1 15.86 14.24 -10.48
N ARG A 2 15.71 15.14 -11.46
CA ARG A 2 15.15 16.50 -11.25
C ARG A 2 13.61 16.46 -11.22
N ARG A 3 12.97 16.72 -10.07
CA ARG A 3 11.54 17.05 -9.95
C ARG A 3 11.32 18.48 -10.47
N ALA A 4 11.14 18.64 -11.78
CA ALA A 4 10.68 19.88 -12.37
C ALA A 4 9.19 19.75 -12.70
N LEU A 5 8.33 20.04 -11.72
CA LEU A 5 6.92 20.33 -11.97
C LEU A 5 6.82 21.73 -12.61
N LYS A 6 7.12 21.81 -13.91
CA LYS A 6 6.72 22.93 -14.76
C LYS A 6 5.77 22.37 -15.81
N GLY A 7 4.49 22.73 -15.70
CA GLY A 7 3.51 22.70 -16.79
C GLY A 7 3.33 21.36 -17.51
N SER A 8 2.23 20.68 -17.18
CA SER A 8 1.59 19.59 -17.94
C SER A 8 2.24 18.20 -17.85
N PHE A 9 1.59 17.38 -17.01
CA PHE A 9 1.69 15.92 -16.88
C PHE A 9 2.93 15.33 -16.21
N VAL A 10 2.66 14.39 -15.30
CA VAL A 10 3.66 13.50 -14.70
C VAL A 10 4.23 12.62 -15.80
N ASP A 11 5.56 12.44 -15.83
CA ASP A 11 6.20 11.55 -16.79
C ASP A 11 5.57 10.14 -16.75
N LYS A 12 5.21 9.61 -17.92
CA LYS A 12 4.50 8.33 -18.02
C LYS A 12 5.33 7.17 -17.48
N GLY A 13 6.65 7.18 -17.73
CA GLY A 13 7.55 6.13 -17.26
C GLY A 13 7.61 6.09 -15.74
N TYR A 14 7.76 7.25 -15.13
CA TYR A 14 7.70 7.41 -13.68
C TYR A 14 6.33 7.01 -13.12
N LEU A 15 5.21 7.46 -13.71
CA LEU A 15 3.88 7.11 -13.22
C LEU A 15 3.63 5.60 -13.25
N LEU A 16 3.98 4.92 -14.34
CA LEU A 16 3.84 3.47 -14.44
C LEU A 16 4.77 2.74 -13.47
N GLY A 17 5.99 3.24 -13.26
CA GLY A 17 6.92 2.69 -12.29
C GLY A 17 6.41 2.82 -10.86
N LEU A 18 5.82 3.97 -10.51
CA LEU A 18 5.21 4.20 -9.21
C LEU A 18 3.98 3.32 -9.00
N LEU A 19 3.07 3.27 -9.99
CA LEU A 19 1.88 2.41 -9.93
C LEU A 19 2.26 0.94 -9.74
N ARG A 20 3.27 0.47 -10.47
CA ARG A 20 3.80 -0.88 -10.29
C ARG A 20 4.33 -1.10 -8.87
N SER A 21 5.15 -0.18 -8.38
CA SER A 21 5.74 -0.28 -7.03
C SER A 21 4.68 -0.32 -5.93
N LEU A 22 3.64 0.52 -6.06
CA LEU A 22 2.51 0.52 -5.13
C LEU A 22 1.68 -0.76 -5.23
N SER A 23 1.41 -1.24 -6.45
CA SER A 23 0.55 -2.41 -6.69
C SER A 23 1.22 -3.75 -6.38
N GLU A 24 2.56 -3.83 -6.46
CA GLU A 24 3.34 -5.03 -6.10
C GLU A 24 3.75 -5.03 -4.62
N SER A 25 3.49 -3.95 -3.88
CA SER A 25 3.77 -3.87 -2.46
C SER A 25 2.79 -4.70 -1.65
N PHE A 26 3.29 -5.51 -0.72
CA PHE A 26 2.44 -6.26 0.20
C PHE A 26 1.78 -5.31 1.20
N GLY A 27 0.45 -5.22 1.19
CA GLY A 27 -0.28 -4.33 2.10
C GLY A 27 -1.73 -4.74 2.37
N PRO A 28 -2.03 -6.01 2.75
CA PRO A 28 -3.38 -6.34 3.16
C PRO A 28 -3.78 -5.56 4.42
N SER A 29 -5.08 -5.39 4.65
CA SER A 29 -5.59 -4.63 5.81
C SER A 29 -4.94 -5.09 7.13
N GLY A 30 -4.40 -4.13 7.88
CA GLY A 30 -3.62 -4.29 9.12
C GLY A 30 -2.12 -4.53 8.94
N PHE A 31 -1.62 -4.53 7.70
CA PHE A 31 -0.25 -4.87 7.34
C PHE A 31 0.37 -3.94 6.28
N GLU A 32 -0.05 -2.67 6.27
CA GLU A 32 0.20 -1.67 5.23
C GLU A 32 1.56 -0.97 5.32
N ASP A 33 2.47 -1.43 6.18
CA ASP A 33 3.75 -0.75 6.45
C ASP A 33 4.56 -0.52 5.15
N ALA A 34 4.67 -1.54 4.31
CA ALA A 34 5.49 -1.47 3.10
C ALA A 34 4.94 -0.46 2.08
N VAL A 35 3.63 -0.45 1.85
CA VAL A 35 2.99 0.53 0.94
C VAL A 35 3.03 1.93 1.54
N ARG A 36 2.86 2.07 2.86
CA ARG A 36 2.96 3.37 3.55
C ARG A 36 4.34 4.00 3.39
N GLU A 37 5.40 3.22 3.55
CA GLU A 37 6.79 3.70 3.34
C GLU A 37 7.04 4.16 1.91
N LEU A 38 6.41 3.54 0.90
CA LEU A 38 6.48 4.00 -0.48
C LEU A 38 5.76 5.35 -0.64
N VAL A 39 4.57 5.50 -0.07
CA VAL A 39 3.80 6.74 -0.16
C VAL A 39 4.51 7.89 0.56
N ILE A 40 5.08 7.65 1.75
CA ILE A 40 5.87 8.63 2.51
C ILE A 40 6.97 9.23 1.62
N LYS A 41 7.79 8.39 0.97
CA LYS A 41 8.88 8.84 0.08
C LYS A 41 8.39 9.75 -1.04
N GLU A 42 7.18 9.53 -1.56
CA GLU A 42 6.62 10.34 -2.63
C GLU A 42 6.07 11.68 -2.15
N VAL A 43 5.47 11.72 -0.96
CA VAL A 43 4.78 12.91 -0.42
C VAL A 43 5.67 13.81 0.44
N GLU A 44 6.73 13.29 1.06
CA GLU A 44 7.61 14.04 1.96
C GLU A 44 8.21 15.30 1.34
N SER A 45 8.60 15.25 0.06
CA SER A 45 9.21 16.40 -0.61
C SER A 45 8.22 17.44 -1.12
N VAL A 46 6.90 17.20 -0.99
CA VAL A 46 5.85 18.15 -1.39
C VAL A 46 5.01 18.62 -0.20
N ALA A 47 4.80 17.78 0.80
CA ALA A 47 4.05 18.10 2.02
C ALA A 47 4.87 19.00 2.95
N ASP A 48 4.17 19.82 3.75
CA ASP A 48 4.79 20.63 4.80
C ASP A 48 4.90 19.88 6.13
N SER A 49 4.04 18.87 6.34
CA SER A 49 4.17 17.90 7.43
C SER A 49 3.59 16.55 7.03
N VAL A 50 4.24 15.49 7.49
CA VAL A 50 3.82 14.11 7.29
C VAL A 50 3.81 13.40 8.65
N TRP A 51 2.76 12.67 8.96
CA TRP A 51 2.69 11.86 10.18
C TRP A 51 1.82 10.62 9.97
N VAL A 52 2.02 9.64 10.86
CA VAL A 52 1.26 8.39 10.89
C VAL A 52 0.52 8.32 12.22
N ASP A 53 -0.76 7.95 12.20
CA ASP A 53 -1.53 7.76 13.44
C ASP A 53 -1.28 6.38 14.07
N SER A 54 -1.89 6.12 15.22
CA SER A 54 -1.76 4.84 15.92
C SER A 54 -2.33 3.64 15.17
N MET A 55 -3.19 3.87 14.18
CA MET A 55 -3.76 2.82 13.33
C MET A 55 -2.93 2.57 12.07
N GLY A 56 -1.93 3.40 11.79
CA GLY A 56 -1.09 3.29 10.60
C GLY A 56 -1.56 4.12 9.41
N ASN A 57 -2.56 5.00 9.56
CA ASN A 57 -2.98 5.91 8.50
C ASN A 57 -1.94 7.00 8.28
N LEU A 58 -1.63 7.28 7.00
CA LEU A 58 -0.69 8.33 6.61
C LEU A 58 -1.42 9.65 6.34
N PHE A 59 -0.96 10.72 6.97
CA PHE A 59 -1.43 12.07 6.73
C PHE A 59 -0.30 12.90 6.13
N ALA A 60 -0.59 13.58 5.02
CA ALA A 60 0.30 14.53 4.39
C ALA A 60 -0.42 15.89 4.27
N LEU A 61 0.05 16.89 5.01
CA LEU A 61 -0.55 18.22 5.02
C LEU A 61 0.24 19.18 4.13
N LYS A 62 -0.47 19.86 3.23
CA LYS A 62 0.02 21.04 2.51
C LYS A 62 -0.75 22.28 2.94
N ARG A 63 -0.06 23.28 3.48
CA ARG A 63 -0.66 24.54 3.92
C ARG A 63 -0.94 25.43 2.72
N GLY A 64 -2.19 25.88 2.60
CA GLY A 64 -2.60 26.88 1.62
C GLY A 64 -1.95 28.24 1.88
N ARG A 65 -1.80 29.06 0.82
CA ARG A 65 -1.10 30.35 0.90
C ARG A 65 -1.95 31.52 1.41
N LYS A 66 -3.27 31.50 1.20
CA LYS A 66 -4.15 32.66 1.44
C LYS A 66 -5.22 32.42 2.51
N GLY A 67 -5.18 31.29 3.22
CA GLY A 67 -6.28 30.89 4.11
C GLY A 67 -7.60 30.66 3.35
N GLY A 68 -8.65 30.28 4.07
CA GLY A 68 -9.98 30.01 3.48
C GLY A 68 -10.51 28.65 3.88
N ALA A 69 -10.60 27.72 2.92
CA ALA A 69 -11.14 26.38 3.12
C ALA A 69 -10.04 25.30 3.18
N SER A 70 -10.34 24.18 3.83
CA SER A 70 -9.52 22.96 3.80
C SER A 70 -10.11 21.95 2.81
N LEU A 71 -9.25 21.30 2.03
CA LEU A 71 -9.60 20.19 1.14
C LEU A 71 -8.90 18.92 1.64
N MET A 72 -9.66 17.83 1.79
CA MET A 72 -9.12 16.51 2.08
C MET A 72 -9.23 15.62 0.84
N LEU A 73 -8.09 15.07 0.41
CA LEU A 73 -8.04 13.99 -0.56
C LEU A 73 -7.73 12.72 0.22
N THR A 74 -8.53 11.67 0.02
CA THR A 74 -8.35 10.39 0.70
C THR A 74 -8.30 9.26 -0.31
N ALA A 75 -7.43 8.29 -0.04
CA ALA A 75 -7.32 7.02 -0.73
C ALA A 75 -6.86 6.00 0.30
N HIS A 76 -7.39 4.79 0.22
CA HIS A 76 -7.01 3.71 1.11
C HIS A 76 -5.76 2.99 0.54
N MET A 77 -4.83 2.60 1.41
CA MET A 77 -3.57 1.95 1.02
C MET A 77 -3.67 0.43 1.01
N ASP A 78 -4.65 -0.10 1.73
CA ASP A 78 -4.85 -1.51 1.96
C ASP A 78 -5.38 -2.22 0.72
N GLU A 79 -5.04 -3.50 0.63
CA GLU A 79 -5.57 -4.41 -0.38
C GLU A 79 -6.33 -5.58 0.25
N ILE A 80 -7.16 -6.22 -0.57
CA ILE A 80 -7.88 -7.42 -0.17
C ILE A 80 -6.89 -8.59 -0.09
N GLY A 81 -6.98 -9.40 0.97
CA GLY A 81 -6.02 -10.47 1.21
C GLY A 81 -6.56 -11.63 2.02
N PHE A 82 -5.64 -12.36 2.64
CA PHE A 82 -5.94 -13.54 3.44
C PHE A 82 -5.06 -13.59 4.68
N LEU A 83 -5.63 -14.03 5.80
CA LEU A 83 -4.92 -14.35 7.02
C LEU A 83 -4.83 -15.87 7.16
N VAL A 84 -3.61 -16.40 7.30
CA VAL A 84 -3.43 -17.81 7.65
C VAL A 84 -3.88 -18.04 9.09
N THR A 85 -4.85 -18.93 9.29
CA THR A 85 -5.41 -19.25 10.60
C THR A 85 -4.87 -20.56 11.17
N HIS A 86 -4.54 -21.51 10.31
CA HIS A 86 -4.03 -22.82 10.74
C HIS A 86 -3.24 -23.52 9.63
N VAL A 87 -2.29 -24.37 10.01
CA VAL A 87 -1.60 -25.30 9.10
C VAL A 87 -2.11 -26.71 9.45
N ASP A 88 -2.75 -27.38 8.50
CA ASP A 88 -3.29 -28.72 8.76
C ASP A 88 -2.18 -29.80 8.79
N ASN A 89 -2.53 -30.99 9.27
CA ASN A 89 -1.62 -32.13 9.39
C ASN A 89 -1.07 -32.66 8.05
N ARG A 90 -1.61 -32.20 6.92
CA ARG A 90 -1.14 -32.53 5.57
C ARG A 90 -0.32 -31.39 4.96
N GLY A 91 -0.07 -30.32 5.71
CA GLY A 91 0.71 -29.17 5.28
C GLY A 91 -0.07 -28.12 4.48
N PHE A 92 -1.40 -28.18 4.44
CA PHE A 92 -2.21 -27.14 3.78
C PHE A 92 -2.47 -25.97 4.72
N LEU A 93 -2.41 -24.75 4.16
CA LEU A 93 -2.79 -23.53 4.85
C LEU A 93 -4.31 -23.35 4.83
N ARG A 94 -4.90 -23.14 6.00
CA ARG A 94 -6.27 -22.64 6.16
C ARG A 94 -6.20 -21.12 6.27
N VAL A 95 -7.03 -20.45 5.49
CA VAL A 95 -7.06 -18.99 5.41
C VAL A 95 -8.44 -18.45 5.74
N ALA A 96 -8.47 -17.33 6.45
CA ALA A 96 -9.63 -16.45 6.57
C ALA A 96 -9.47 -15.27 5.60
N PRO A 97 -10.53 -14.81 4.94
CA PRO A 97 -10.46 -13.62 4.10
C PRO A 97 -10.23 -12.37 4.97
N ILE A 98 -9.33 -11.49 4.52
CA ILE A 98 -9.22 -10.11 4.99
C ILE A 98 -9.94 -9.29 3.92
N GLU A 99 -11.04 -8.64 4.27
CA GLU A 99 -12.02 -8.05 3.34
C GLU A 99 -12.85 -9.06 2.51
N GLY A 100 -13.91 -8.58 1.86
CA GLY A 100 -14.90 -9.42 1.18
C GLY A 100 -14.47 -9.88 -0.22
N GLN A 101 -13.87 -11.07 -0.33
CA GLN A 101 -13.59 -11.73 -1.62
C GLN A 101 -14.56 -12.89 -1.90
N SER A 102 -14.97 -13.03 -3.17
CA SER A 102 -15.80 -14.16 -3.59
C SER A 102 -14.96 -15.42 -3.73
N PRO A 103 -15.32 -16.55 -3.08
CA PRO A 103 -14.59 -17.82 -3.22
C PRO A 103 -14.46 -18.29 -4.67
N ARG A 104 -15.36 -17.87 -5.56
CA ARG A 104 -15.38 -18.26 -6.97
C ARG A 104 -14.25 -17.63 -7.79
N VAL A 105 -13.79 -16.44 -7.44
CA VAL A 105 -12.76 -15.73 -8.23
C VAL A 105 -11.34 -16.05 -7.77
N ILE A 106 -11.19 -16.56 -6.55
CA ILE A 106 -9.90 -16.86 -5.90
C ILE A 106 -9.42 -18.29 -6.19
N GLN A 107 -10.30 -19.19 -6.61
CA GLN A 107 -9.94 -20.58 -6.89
C GLN A 107 -8.87 -20.66 -8.00
N GLY A 108 -7.77 -21.38 -7.71
CA GLY A 108 -6.66 -21.56 -8.64
C GLY A 108 -5.74 -20.34 -8.81
N ARG A 109 -5.94 -19.26 -8.05
CA ARG A 109 -5.06 -18.10 -8.07
C ARG A 109 -3.77 -18.36 -7.30
N ARG A 110 -2.67 -17.80 -7.78
CA ARG A 110 -1.40 -17.78 -7.05
C ARG A 110 -1.50 -16.77 -5.91
N VAL A 111 -0.96 -17.13 -4.76
CA VAL A 111 -0.87 -16.28 -3.58
C VAL A 111 0.56 -16.25 -3.09
N LEU A 112 0.98 -15.11 -2.57
CA LEU A 112 2.23 -14.97 -1.82
C LEU A 112 1.89 -14.98 -0.33
N VAL A 113 2.66 -15.73 0.45
CA VAL A 113 2.46 -15.85 1.89
C VAL A 113 3.64 -15.20 2.60
N ARG A 114 3.36 -14.19 3.43
CA ARG A 114 4.37 -13.54 4.28
C ARG A 114 4.35 -14.18 5.66
N PRO A 115 5.46 -14.81 6.13
CA PRO A 115 5.54 -15.33 7.48
C PRO A 115 5.61 -14.18 8.50
N GLY A 116 5.03 -14.37 9.69
CA GLY A 116 4.99 -13.34 10.74
C GLY A 116 6.33 -13.02 11.40
N THR A 117 7.39 -13.79 11.10
CA THR A 117 8.69 -13.73 11.82
C THR A 117 9.92 -13.52 10.93
N ALA A 118 9.78 -13.30 9.61
CA ALA A 118 10.95 -13.14 8.73
C ALA A 118 10.68 -12.24 7.50
N PRO A 119 11.72 -11.58 6.92
CA PRO A 119 11.58 -10.83 5.68
C PRO A 119 11.12 -11.74 4.55
N LEU A 120 10.46 -11.16 3.54
CA LEU A 120 10.11 -11.85 2.31
C LEU A 120 11.37 -12.45 1.68
N THR A 121 11.55 -13.77 1.77
CA THR A 121 12.52 -14.44 0.91
C THR A 121 11.97 -14.36 -0.51
N PRO A 122 12.71 -13.78 -1.47
CA PRO A 122 12.29 -13.84 -2.87
C PRO A 122 12.18 -15.31 -3.26
N LEU A 123 11.09 -15.69 -3.91
CA LEU A 123 11.07 -16.96 -4.64
C LEU A 123 12.06 -16.86 -5.83
N PRO A 124 12.69 -17.98 -6.24
CA PRO A 124 13.57 -18.02 -7.40
C PRO A 124 12.87 -17.61 -8.71
#